data_AF-A0A2E4N2S8-F1
#
_entry.id   AF-A0A2E4N2S8-F1
#
_cell.length_a   1.000
_cell.length_b   1.000
_cell.length_c   1.000
_cell.angle_alpha   90.00
_cell.angle_beta   90.00
_cell.angle_gamma   90.00
#
_symmetry.space_group_name_H-M   'P 1'
#
loop_
_entity.id
_entity.type
_entity.pdbx_description
1 polymer ?
#
loop_
_entity_poly.entity_id
_entity_poly.type
_entity_poly.pdbx_seq_one_letter_code
_entity_poly.pdbx_strand_id
1 'polypeptide(L)'
;MAGDRDLIRDHLSTISITRSQSRTTCPVCGPDRKKQGERSLSVKIDEDCAVYLCHHCGTAGAIPLEAPEPEPEVIPEKVSNLNPSQVTWLGTRGISRDTADRCGLTSGKVYVRSRGSEVDCVGFHYLNADGTKATKWRDGGKNFSQTGAARSLWRVGDWVGPDLVVCEGEMDALSFEQIGVAAVSVPNGAPSTLSNGEHGGKYSYLWDAKDQIEKAKRIILATDADEPGRLLSEEIARRIGKARCWRLSYPDDCKDANDVLIKHGEVALKEVLSGATPWPVTGLRDVAEYRTDVMAIHQNGVDHGVKTGIAELDNLYRVCPQTLTICTGVPGSGKSSFLSWLTVHLAQKHNWSTAVLSAETPTTIMLLQMAGIFKQRPYLGNTKMSDPELAQALDWLSDRFVILDDSDTSVSSVVERAQAAVLRMGVRSLIVDPFNFLTGTTSKGDENQMGSIKNILVSLKKLAVEHSIAIFLVAHPIKMFRQQDGKTPIPTGYDVAHSSDFFNVADAGITLSRDGMNAKFTCWKARFPWIGKPGNTELSFDADTGIFGSALGAWGDMGDADDDWANF
;
A
#
# COMPACT_ATOMS: atom_id res chain seq x y z
N MET A 1 -32.04 -46.24 -11.02
CA MET A 1 -31.38 -44.94 -11.26
C MET A 1 -30.85 -44.25 -10.01
N ALA A 2 -31.22 -44.67 -8.77
CA ALA A 2 -30.58 -44.13 -7.55
C ALA A 2 -29.17 -44.71 -7.28
N GLY A 3 -28.95 -46.01 -7.56
CA GLY A 3 -27.70 -46.70 -7.21
C GLY A 3 -26.42 -46.15 -7.87
N ASP A 4 -26.44 -45.82 -9.16
CA ASP A 4 -25.27 -45.30 -9.87
C ASP A 4 -24.79 -43.95 -9.32
N ARG A 5 -25.74 -43.10 -8.89
CA ARG A 5 -25.45 -41.77 -8.35
C ARG A 5 -24.81 -41.87 -6.97
N ASP A 6 -25.27 -42.81 -6.15
CA ASP A 6 -24.72 -43.04 -4.81
C ASP A 6 -23.30 -43.64 -4.89
N LEU A 7 -23.06 -44.60 -5.79
CA LEU A 7 -21.72 -45.14 -6.07
C LEU A 7 -20.72 -44.05 -6.51
N ILE A 8 -21.19 -43.08 -7.29
CA ILE A 8 -20.35 -41.95 -7.71
C ILE A 8 -20.13 -40.97 -6.55
N ARG A 9 -21.14 -40.72 -5.70
CA ARG A 9 -20.99 -39.89 -4.49
C ARG A 9 -19.90 -40.43 -3.57
N ASP A 10 -19.96 -41.73 -3.28
CA ASP A 10 -19.00 -42.40 -2.41
C ASP A 10 -17.59 -42.44 -3.02
N HIS A 11 -17.50 -42.64 -4.34
CA HIS A 11 -16.21 -42.58 -5.03
C HIS A 11 -15.58 -41.18 -4.92
N LEU A 12 -16.36 -40.11 -5.12
CA LEU A 12 -15.88 -38.73 -5.04
C LEU A 12 -15.42 -38.32 -3.63
N SER A 13 -16.02 -38.86 -2.56
CA SER A 13 -15.61 -38.56 -1.19
C SER A 13 -14.27 -39.19 -0.79
N THR A 14 -13.84 -40.25 -1.49
CA THR A 14 -12.59 -40.97 -1.21
C THR A 14 -11.37 -40.45 -1.99
N ILE A 15 -11.57 -39.56 -2.97
CA ILE A 15 -10.49 -39.04 -3.81
C ILE A 15 -10.27 -37.54 -3.59
N SER A 16 -9.02 -37.13 -3.43
CA SER A 16 -8.65 -35.71 -3.32
C SER A 16 -8.67 -35.06 -4.71
N ILE A 17 -9.78 -34.41 -5.05
CA ILE A 17 -9.94 -33.70 -6.34
C ILE A 17 -9.72 -32.20 -6.10
N THR A 18 -8.76 -31.62 -6.81
CA THR A 18 -8.57 -30.15 -6.85
C THR A 18 -9.70 -29.47 -7.64
N ARG A 19 -9.90 -28.15 -7.50
CA ARG A 19 -10.91 -27.35 -8.25
C ARG A 19 -10.63 -27.24 -9.78
N SER A 20 -10.12 -28.29 -10.40
CA SER A 20 -9.80 -28.41 -11.82
C SER A 20 -10.44 -29.68 -12.39
N GLN A 21 -10.65 -29.71 -13.71
CA GLN A 21 -11.19 -30.88 -14.39
C GLN A 21 -10.20 -32.06 -14.28
N SER A 22 -10.67 -33.19 -13.76
CA SER A 22 -9.85 -34.39 -13.57
C SER A 22 -10.55 -35.64 -14.15
N ARG A 23 -9.76 -36.69 -14.39
CA ARG A 23 -10.28 -38.01 -14.81
C ARG A 23 -9.91 -39.08 -13.79
N THR A 24 -10.88 -39.91 -13.45
CA THR A 24 -10.75 -41.03 -12.51
C THR A 24 -11.37 -42.31 -13.08
N THR A 25 -11.18 -43.44 -12.41
CA THR A 25 -11.85 -44.70 -12.75
C THR A 25 -13.35 -44.58 -12.45
N CYS A 26 -14.19 -45.14 -13.30
CA CYS A 26 -15.65 -45.12 -13.08
C CYS A 26 -16.04 -46.22 -12.08
N PRO A 27 -16.68 -45.92 -10.95
CA PRO A 27 -17.09 -46.94 -9.97
C PRO A 27 -18.27 -47.80 -10.45
N VAL A 28 -19.05 -47.29 -11.42
CA VAL A 28 -20.24 -47.97 -11.96
C VAL A 28 -19.85 -49.09 -12.93
N CYS A 29 -19.01 -48.79 -13.93
CA CYS A 29 -18.62 -49.77 -14.94
C CYS A 29 -17.19 -50.30 -14.76
N GLY A 30 -16.33 -49.63 -13.98
CA GLY A 30 -14.92 -49.99 -13.81
C GLY A 30 -14.68 -51.42 -13.30
N PRO A 31 -15.41 -51.92 -12.28
CA PRO A 31 -15.22 -53.26 -11.75
C PRO A 31 -15.37 -54.37 -12.80
N ASP A 32 -16.32 -54.22 -13.73
CA ASP A 32 -16.64 -55.23 -14.75
C ASP A 32 -15.83 -55.09 -16.05
N ARG A 33 -14.90 -54.11 -16.10
CA ARG A 33 -14.10 -53.86 -17.31
C ARG A 33 -12.87 -54.74 -17.35
N LYS A 34 -12.54 -55.25 -18.54
CA LYS A 34 -11.25 -55.91 -18.82
C LYS A 34 -10.04 -55.02 -18.50
N LYS A 35 -10.20 -53.69 -18.53
CA LYS A 35 -9.18 -52.69 -18.16
C LYS A 35 -9.68 -51.85 -16.96
N GLN A 36 -9.65 -52.43 -15.77
CA GLN A 36 -10.21 -51.82 -14.54
C GLN A 36 -9.53 -50.48 -14.16
N GLY A 37 -8.25 -50.27 -14.51
CA GLY A 37 -7.50 -49.05 -14.18
C GLY A 37 -7.67 -47.85 -15.13
N GLU A 38 -8.50 -47.95 -16.17
CA GLU A 38 -8.66 -46.88 -17.14
C GLU A 38 -9.58 -45.76 -16.62
N ARG A 39 -9.09 -44.51 -16.72
CA ARG A 39 -9.74 -43.31 -16.18
C ARG A 39 -10.84 -42.78 -17.12
N SER A 40 -11.97 -43.48 -17.14
CA SER A 40 -13.10 -43.19 -18.04
C SER A 40 -14.11 -42.18 -17.49
N LEU A 41 -14.05 -41.82 -16.19
CA LEU A 41 -14.96 -40.86 -15.56
C LEU A 41 -14.30 -39.47 -15.49
N SER A 42 -14.84 -38.51 -16.24
CA SER A 42 -14.46 -37.10 -16.13
C SER A 42 -15.27 -36.43 -15.02
N VAL A 43 -14.60 -35.68 -14.15
CA VAL A 43 -15.21 -34.95 -13.03
C VAL A 43 -14.72 -33.52 -13.04
N LYS A 44 -15.65 -32.58 -12.89
CA LYS A 44 -15.38 -31.14 -12.73
C LYS A 44 -16.06 -30.67 -11.44
N ILE A 45 -15.28 -30.04 -10.56
CA ILE A 45 -15.79 -29.40 -9.34
C ILE A 45 -16.00 -27.91 -9.62
N ASP A 46 -17.25 -27.47 -9.55
CA ASP A 46 -17.65 -26.06 -9.52
C ASP A 46 -17.99 -25.67 -8.05
N GLU A 47 -18.35 -24.40 -7.79
CA GLU A 47 -18.48 -23.87 -6.42
C GLU A 47 -19.46 -24.65 -5.53
N ASP A 48 -20.60 -25.08 -6.09
CA ASP A 48 -21.70 -25.71 -5.33
C ASP A 48 -21.99 -27.16 -5.74
N CYS A 49 -21.30 -27.69 -6.76
CA CYS A 49 -21.54 -29.06 -7.24
C CYS A 49 -20.36 -29.70 -7.97
N ALA A 50 -20.30 -31.03 -7.92
CA ALA A 50 -19.42 -31.85 -8.73
C ALA A 50 -20.20 -32.43 -9.92
N VAL A 51 -19.83 -32.06 -11.14
CA VAL A 51 -20.40 -32.56 -12.39
C VAL A 51 -19.55 -33.71 -12.92
N TYR A 52 -20.18 -34.81 -13.34
CA TYR A 52 -19.48 -36.00 -13.82
C TYR A 52 -20.07 -36.57 -15.11
N LEU A 53 -19.20 -37.18 -15.93
CA LEU A 53 -19.56 -37.91 -17.14
C LEU A 53 -18.59 -39.09 -17.36
N CYS A 54 -19.12 -40.30 -17.45
CA CYS A 54 -18.33 -41.46 -17.88
C CYS A 54 -18.38 -41.60 -19.39
N HIS A 55 -17.22 -41.54 -20.04
CA HIS A 55 -17.08 -41.70 -21.50
C HIS A 55 -17.25 -43.16 -21.97
N HIS A 56 -17.48 -44.10 -21.06
CA HIS A 56 -17.66 -45.51 -21.39
C HIS A 56 -19.11 -45.99 -21.24
N CYS A 57 -19.67 -45.92 -20.02
CA CYS A 57 -21.05 -46.37 -19.77
C CYS A 57 -22.09 -45.25 -19.95
N GLY A 58 -21.66 -44.00 -20.21
CA GLY A 58 -22.56 -42.86 -20.42
C GLY A 58 -23.19 -42.30 -19.15
N THR A 59 -22.91 -42.86 -17.97
CA THR A 59 -23.43 -42.36 -16.70
C THR A 59 -22.95 -40.92 -16.49
N ALA A 60 -23.91 -40.01 -16.31
CA ALA A 60 -23.67 -38.57 -16.17
C ALA A 60 -24.60 -37.96 -15.12
N GLY A 61 -24.17 -36.89 -14.49
CA GLY A 61 -24.97 -36.18 -13.50
C GLY A 61 -24.20 -35.13 -12.72
N ALA A 62 -24.87 -34.56 -11.72
CA ALA A 62 -24.29 -33.61 -10.78
C ALA A 62 -24.60 -34.01 -9.33
N ILE A 63 -23.60 -33.84 -8.46
CA ILE A 63 -23.71 -34.06 -7.02
C ILE A 63 -23.52 -32.71 -6.33
N PRO A 64 -24.53 -32.18 -5.63
CA PRO A 64 -24.35 -30.99 -4.79
C PRO A 64 -23.25 -31.24 -3.78
N LEU A 65 -22.34 -30.30 -3.62
CA LEU A 65 -21.38 -30.33 -2.53
C LEU A 65 -22.08 -29.71 -1.33
N GLU A 66 -22.32 -30.51 -0.29
CA GLU A 66 -22.77 -29.96 0.98
C GLU A 66 -21.65 -29.04 1.48
N ALA A 67 -22.02 -27.78 1.77
CA ALA A 67 -21.11 -26.87 2.44
C ALA A 67 -20.61 -27.58 3.71
N PRO A 68 -19.30 -27.58 4.00
CA PRO A 68 -18.84 -28.12 5.27
C PRO A 68 -19.66 -27.44 6.38
N GLU A 69 -20.26 -28.25 7.26
CA GLU A 69 -20.88 -27.69 8.46
C GLU A 69 -19.87 -26.76 9.11
N PRO A 70 -20.24 -25.51 9.43
CA PRO A 70 -19.33 -24.64 10.13
C PRO A 70 -18.90 -25.39 11.39
N GLU A 71 -17.60 -25.63 11.54
CA GLU A 71 -17.05 -26.11 12.81
C GLU A 71 -17.66 -25.23 13.90
N PRO A 72 -18.22 -25.83 14.97
CA PRO A 72 -18.87 -25.03 16.01
C PRO A 72 -17.89 -23.94 16.44
N GLU A 73 -18.30 -22.68 16.27
CA GLU A 73 -17.58 -21.55 16.81
C GLU A 73 -17.48 -21.79 18.32
N VAL A 74 -16.33 -22.30 18.76
CA VAL A 74 -15.99 -22.30 20.17
C VAL A 74 -15.82 -20.84 20.52
N ILE A 75 -16.89 -20.26 21.06
CA ILE A 75 -16.84 -18.98 21.74
C ILE A 75 -15.97 -19.24 22.98
N PRO A 76 -14.72 -18.71 23.06
CA PRO A 76 -14.04 -18.69 24.33
C PRO A 76 -14.77 -17.61 25.12
N GLU A 77 -15.59 -18.02 26.10
CA GLU A 77 -15.90 -17.12 27.20
C GLU A 77 -14.57 -16.57 27.76
N LYS A 78 -14.55 -15.30 28.22
CA LYS A 78 -13.39 -14.66 28.86
C LYS A 78 -13.04 -15.32 30.20
N VAL A 79 -12.71 -16.60 30.17
CA VAL A 79 -12.20 -17.37 31.30
C VAL A 79 -10.80 -17.80 30.88
N SER A 80 -9.78 -17.19 31.50
CA SER A 80 -8.39 -17.52 31.22
C SER A 80 -8.10 -18.95 31.71
N ASN A 81 -8.04 -19.88 30.77
CA ASN A 81 -7.74 -21.29 31.03
C ASN A 81 -6.27 -21.60 30.77
N LEU A 82 -5.34 -20.77 31.27
CA LEU A 82 -3.89 -21.00 31.09
C LEU A 82 -3.43 -22.24 31.87
N ASN A 83 -2.87 -23.24 31.18
CA ASN A 83 -2.36 -24.43 31.85
C ASN A 83 -0.99 -24.13 32.49
N PRO A 84 -0.55 -24.91 33.51
CA PRO A 84 0.70 -24.64 34.21
C PRO A 84 1.92 -24.52 33.30
N SER A 85 2.01 -25.34 32.24
CA SER A 85 3.11 -25.31 31.28
C SER A 85 3.20 -23.97 30.51
N GLN A 86 2.06 -23.40 30.11
CA GLN A 86 2.03 -22.10 29.42
C GLN A 86 2.31 -20.95 30.39
N VAL A 87 1.83 -21.02 31.63
CA VAL A 87 2.18 -20.04 32.66
C VAL A 87 3.69 -20.07 32.93
N THR A 88 4.30 -21.25 33.01
CA THR A 88 5.75 -21.39 33.15
C THR A 88 6.47 -20.78 31.94
N TRP A 89 6.02 -21.07 30.72
CA TRP A 89 6.62 -20.50 29.51
C TRP A 89 6.50 -18.96 29.47
N LEU A 90 5.33 -18.40 29.76
CA LEU A 90 5.13 -16.95 29.88
C LEU A 90 6.07 -16.34 30.93
N GLY A 91 6.27 -17.05 32.05
CA GLY A 91 7.24 -16.68 33.09
C GLY A 91 8.68 -16.60 32.56
N THR A 92 9.10 -17.52 31.67
CA THR A 92 10.42 -17.41 31.01
C THR A 92 10.56 -16.19 30.11
N ARG A 93 9.43 -15.57 29.74
CA ARG A 93 9.37 -14.34 28.94
C ARG A 93 9.13 -13.08 29.79
N GLY A 94 9.20 -13.20 31.11
CA GLY A 94 8.95 -12.09 32.04
C GLY A 94 7.47 -11.72 32.18
N ILE A 95 6.54 -12.53 31.68
CA ILE A 95 5.10 -12.24 31.72
C ILE A 95 4.44 -12.97 32.88
N SER A 96 3.80 -12.20 33.77
CA SER A 96 3.05 -12.75 34.90
C SER A 96 1.70 -13.33 34.46
N ARG A 97 1.19 -14.27 35.26
CA ARG A 97 -0.16 -14.84 35.05
C ARG A 97 -1.24 -13.75 35.07
N ASP A 98 -1.14 -12.81 36.00
CA ASP A 98 -2.09 -11.69 36.14
C ASP A 98 -2.11 -10.82 34.87
N THR A 99 -0.96 -10.51 34.29
CA THR A 99 -0.89 -9.85 32.98
C THR A 99 -1.53 -10.69 31.89
N ALA A 100 -1.23 -11.98 31.82
CA ALA A 100 -1.79 -12.86 30.80
C ALA A 100 -3.32 -13.01 30.91
N ASP A 101 -3.84 -13.06 32.14
CA ASP A 101 -5.26 -13.11 32.45
C ASP A 101 -5.97 -11.81 32.04
N ARG A 102 -5.39 -10.63 32.37
CA ARG A 102 -5.91 -9.31 31.93
C ARG A 102 -5.95 -9.19 30.41
N CYS A 103 -4.94 -9.72 29.74
CA CYS A 103 -4.83 -9.70 28.28
C CYS A 103 -5.73 -10.77 27.61
N GLY A 104 -6.42 -11.61 28.39
CA GLY A 104 -7.35 -12.62 27.91
C GLY A 104 -6.71 -13.80 27.18
N LEU A 105 -5.49 -14.20 27.54
CA LEU A 105 -4.82 -15.32 26.89
C LEU A 105 -5.42 -16.66 27.32
N THR A 106 -5.40 -17.62 26.41
CA THR A 106 -5.93 -18.97 26.64
C THR A 106 -4.93 -20.07 26.28
N SER A 107 -5.27 -21.29 26.66
CA SER A 107 -4.56 -22.50 26.28
C SER A 107 -5.32 -23.27 25.22
N GLY A 108 -4.59 -23.90 24.31
CA GLY A 108 -5.16 -24.90 23.40
C GLY A 108 -4.11 -25.92 23.00
N LYS A 109 -4.53 -27.16 22.77
CA LYS A 109 -3.74 -28.12 22.01
C LYS A 109 -4.03 -27.91 20.54
N VAL A 110 -3.01 -27.51 19.79
CA VAL A 110 -3.16 -27.13 18.39
C VAL A 110 -2.12 -27.83 17.56
N TYR A 111 -2.54 -28.35 16.41
CA TYR A 111 -1.63 -28.90 15.42
C TYR A 111 -0.76 -27.79 14.82
N VAL A 112 0.54 -27.89 15.04
CA VAL A 112 1.53 -26.94 14.51
C VAL A 112 2.27 -27.64 13.36
N ARG A 113 2.06 -27.15 12.13
CA ARG A 113 2.58 -27.80 10.91
C ARG A 113 4.10 -27.99 10.93
N SER A 114 4.85 -27.02 11.44
CA SER A 114 6.31 -27.10 11.53
C SER A 114 6.80 -28.14 12.56
N ARG A 115 5.96 -28.51 13.53
CA ARG A 115 6.23 -29.60 14.48
C ARG A 115 5.74 -30.95 13.97
N GLY A 116 4.79 -30.97 13.05
CA GLY A 116 4.13 -32.19 12.59
C GLY A 116 3.29 -32.88 13.67
N SER A 117 2.94 -32.17 14.74
CA SER A 117 2.20 -32.72 15.89
C SER A 117 1.34 -31.66 16.56
N GLU A 118 0.38 -32.12 17.37
CA GLU A 118 -0.32 -31.26 18.32
C GLU A 118 0.60 -30.92 19.48
N VAL A 119 0.61 -29.64 19.87
CA VAL A 119 1.40 -29.12 20.99
C VAL A 119 0.55 -28.16 21.81
N ASP A 120 0.87 -28.02 23.10
CA ASP A 120 0.25 -27.01 23.94
C ASP A 120 0.71 -25.61 23.48
N CYS A 121 -0.27 -24.76 23.15
CA CYS A 121 -0.06 -23.42 22.63
C CYS A 121 -0.75 -22.37 23.49
N VAL A 122 -0.15 -21.18 23.55
CA VAL A 122 -0.81 -19.97 24.06
C VAL A 122 -1.59 -19.30 22.93
N GLY A 123 -2.86 -19.00 23.18
CA GLY A 123 -3.78 -18.34 22.25
C GLY A 123 -3.86 -16.83 22.44
N PHE A 124 -3.64 -16.10 21.35
CA PHE A 124 -3.81 -14.64 21.25
C PHE A 124 -5.04 -14.35 20.40
N HIS A 125 -6.09 -13.81 21.03
CA HIS A 125 -7.39 -13.62 20.37
C HIS A 125 -7.50 -12.26 19.70
N TYR A 126 -8.07 -12.26 18.50
CA TYR A 126 -8.35 -11.09 17.68
C TYR A 126 -9.86 -10.98 17.45
N LEU A 127 -10.36 -9.76 17.52
CA LEU A 127 -11.67 -9.37 16.99
C LEU A 127 -11.41 -8.43 15.82
N ASN A 128 -11.74 -8.88 14.61
CA ASN A 128 -11.58 -8.07 13.42
C ASN A 128 -12.72 -7.03 13.31
N ALA A 129 -12.51 -5.98 12.52
CA ALA A 129 -13.50 -4.91 12.33
C ALA A 129 -14.84 -5.40 11.74
N ASP A 130 -14.84 -6.49 10.97
CA ASP A 130 -16.04 -7.13 10.42
C ASP A 130 -16.74 -8.08 11.42
N GLY A 131 -16.27 -8.14 12.67
CA GLY A 131 -16.80 -8.99 13.73
C GLY A 131 -16.26 -10.43 13.72
N THR A 132 -15.51 -10.83 12.69
CA THR A 132 -14.90 -12.16 12.66
C THR A 132 -13.81 -12.29 13.73
N LYS A 133 -13.69 -13.50 14.28
CA LYS A 133 -12.69 -13.81 15.30
C LYS A 133 -11.53 -14.58 14.69
N ALA A 134 -10.34 -14.36 15.24
CA ALA A 134 -9.17 -15.17 14.92
C ALA A 134 -8.35 -15.42 16.18
N THR A 135 -7.61 -16.52 16.21
CA THR A 135 -6.67 -16.83 17.27
C THR A 135 -5.33 -17.20 16.67
N LYS A 136 -4.28 -16.53 17.11
CA LYS A 136 -2.91 -16.97 16.85
C LYS A 136 -2.43 -17.82 18.00
N TRP A 137 -1.89 -18.98 17.67
CA TRP A 137 -1.42 -19.97 18.61
C TRP A 137 0.10 -20.01 18.56
N ARG A 138 0.77 -19.79 19.68
CA ARG A 138 2.24 -19.91 19.77
C ARG A 138 2.61 -21.12 20.64
N ASP A 139 3.51 -21.95 20.14
CA ASP A 139 4.10 -23.01 20.96
C ASP A 139 5.15 -22.42 21.92
N GLY A 140 5.66 -23.25 22.84
CA GLY A 140 6.76 -22.84 23.72
C GLY A 140 8.07 -22.46 22.99
N GLY A 141 8.12 -22.61 21.66
CA GLY A 141 9.25 -22.27 20.79
C GLY A 141 8.96 -21.06 19.90
N LYS A 142 9.45 -21.11 18.64
CA LYS A 142 9.23 -20.07 17.62
C LYS A 142 8.13 -20.43 16.61
N ASN A 143 7.38 -21.50 16.86
CA ASN A 143 6.39 -21.98 15.90
C ASN A 143 5.02 -21.41 16.24
N PHE A 144 4.21 -21.22 15.21
CA PHE A 144 2.86 -20.76 15.38
C PHE A 144 1.89 -21.52 14.48
N SER A 145 0.62 -21.48 14.87
CA SER A 145 -0.54 -21.90 14.08
C SER A 145 -1.61 -20.81 14.20
N GLN A 146 -2.63 -20.85 13.35
CA GLN A 146 -3.67 -19.83 13.35
C GLN A 146 -5.04 -20.43 13.04
N THR A 147 -6.02 -20.05 13.84
CA THR A 147 -7.44 -20.34 13.62
C THR A 147 -8.09 -19.04 13.16
N GLY A 148 -8.72 -19.03 11.97
CA GLY A 148 -9.22 -17.81 11.35
C GLY A 148 -8.10 -16.89 10.83
N ALA A 149 -8.48 -15.68 10.37
CA ALA A 149 -7.56 -14.70 9.82
C ALA A 149 -7.45 -13.45 10.72
N ALA A 150 -6.32 -13.29 11.43
CA ALA A 150 -6.03 -12.07 12.17
C ALA A 150 -5.77 -10.92 11.17
N ARG A 151 -6.59 -9.88 11.21
CA ARG A 151 -6.55 -8.75 10.26
C ARG A 151 -6.59 -7.39 10.93
N SER A 152 -6.77 -7.32 12.24
CA SER A 152 -6.78 -6.08 13.02
C SER A 152 -5.64 -6.06 14.03
N LEU A 153 -5.31 -4.86 14.53
CA LEU A 153 -4.33 -4.70 15.61
C LEU A 153 -4.79 -5.50 16.84
N TRP A 154 -3.89 -6.33 17.39
CA TRP A 154 -4.19 -7.09 18.59
C TRP A 154 -4.49 -6.13 19.75
N ARG A 155 -5.55 -6.39 20.50
CA ARG A 155 -6.00 -5.58 21.66
C ARG A 155 -6.35 -4.11 21.41
N VAL A 156 -6.54 -3.69 20.16
CA VAL A 156 -6.92 -2.31 19.84
C VAL A 156 -8.25 -1.87 20.47
N GLY A 157 -9.18 -2.79 20.69
CA GLY A 157 -10.46 -2.52 21.36
C GLY A 157 -10.32 -2.26 22.87
N ASP A 158 -9.24 -2.75 23.50
CA ASP A 158 -8.97 -2.59 24.92
C ASP A 158 -8.06 -1.38 25.20
N TRP A 159 -7.49 -0.75 24.16
CA TRP A 159 -6.60 0.38 24.33
C TRP A 159 -7.35 1.61 24.87
N VAL A 160 -6.80 2.18 25.93
CA VAL A 160 -7.26 3.42 26.55
C VAL A 160 -6.03 4.24 26.91
N GLY A 161 -5.97 5.49 26.44
CA GLY A 161 -4.91 6.40 26.87
C GLY A 161 -4.62 7.51 25.87
N PRO A 162 -3.68 8.41 26.21
CA PRO A 162 -3.19 9.43 25.28
C PRO A 162 -2.13 8.88 24.31
N ASP A 163 -1.43 7.81 24.68
CA ASP A 163 -0.34 7.24 23.90
C ASP A 163 -0.71 5.84 23.41
N LEU A 164 -0.55 5.59 22.11
CA LEU A 164 -0.77 4.28 21.48
C LEU A 164 0.59 3.64 21.19
N VAL A 165 0.93 2.58 21.93
CA VAL A 165 2.16 1.79 21.68
C VAL A 165 1.84 0.69 20.69
N VAL A 166 2.49 0.70 19.52
CA VAL A 166 2.31 -0.28 18.44
C VAL A 166 3.56 -1.13 18.31
N CYS A 167 3.41 -2.42 18.58
CA CYS A 167 4.47 -3.42 18.56
C CYS A 167 4.43 -4.29 17.30
N GLU A 168 5.54 -4.96 17.00
CA GLU A 168 5.59 -5.96 15.93
C GLU A 168 4.90 -7.27 16.33
N GLY A 169 5.25 -7.83 17.49
CA GLY A 169 4.72 -9.08 18.00
C GLY A 169 3.75 -8.92 19.18
N GLU A 170 2.91 -9.93 19.41
CA GLU A 170 2.01 -9.97 20.58
C GLU A 170 2.81 -10.08 21.89
N MET A 171 3.99 -10.68 21.87
CA MET A 171 4.87 -10.78 23.05
C MET A 171 5.44 -9.42 23.48
N ASP A 172 5.76 -8.54 22.52
CA ASP A 172 6.26 -7.20 22.82
C ASP A 172 5.16 -6.33 23.40
N ALA A 173 3.94 -6.44 22.84
CA ALA A 173 2.76 -5.80 23.41
C ALA A 173 2.50 -6.30 24.85
N LEU A 174 2.63 -7.61 25.10
CA LEU A 174 2.56 -8.16 26.46
C LEU A 174 3.63 -7.60 27.40
N SER A 175 4.84 -7.32 26.91
CA SER A 175 5.90 -6.74 27.73
C SER A 175 5.55 -5.33 28.22
N PHE A 176 4.87 -4.52 27.40
CA PHE A 176 4.34 -3.23 27.85
C PHE A 176 3.17 -3.39 28.84
N GLU A 177 2.30 -4.37 28.61
CA GLU A 177 1.18 -4.66 29.51
C GLU A 177 1.64 -5.14 30.89
N GLN A 178 2.76 -5.87 30.93
CA GLN A 178 3.41 -6.27 32.18
C GLN A 178 3.84 -5.07 33.02
N ILE A 179 4.31 -3.99 32.39
CA ILE A 179 4.69 -2.75 33.08
C ILE A 179 3.52 -1.77 33.25
N GLY A 180 2.30 -2.18 32.92
CA GLY A 180 1.06 -1.40 33.09
C GLY A 180 0.78 -0.40 31.97
N VAL A 181 1.36 -0.61 30.78
CA VAL A 181 1.19 0.26 29.61
C VAL A 181 0.37 -0.47 28.55
N ALA A 182 -0.75 0.15 28.13
CA ALA A 182 -1.61 -0.42 27.11
C ALA A 182 -0.91 -0.46 25.75
N ALA A 183 -0.76 -1.63 25.15
CA ALA A 183 -0.07 -1.82 23.88
C ALA A 183 -0.82 -2.74 22.92
N VAL A 184 -0.62 -2.49 21.63
CA VAL A 184 -1.21 -3.27 20.54
C VAL A 184 -0.09 -3.88 19.69
N SER A 185 -0.38 -4.93 18.94
CA SER A 185 0.58 -5.49 17.97
C SER A 185 -0.02 -5.65 16.58
N VAL A 186 0.83 -5.61 15.56
CA VAL A 186 0.40 -5.82 14.18
C VAL A 186 0.01 -7.29 13.92
N PRO A 187 -1.00 -7.56 13.08
CA PRO A 187 -1.50 -8.92 12.89
C PRO A 187 -0.58 -9.82 12.07
N ASN A 188 0.39 -9.32 11.30
CA ASN A 188 1.18 -10.16 10.38
C ASN A 188 2.70 -9.90 10.44
N GLY A 189 3.20 -9.26 11.50
CA GLY A 189 4.61 -8.91 11.65
C GLY A 189 5.16 -7.97 10.56
N ALA A 190 6.48 -7.81 10.52
CA ALA A 190 7.12 -6.96 9.52
C ALA A 190 7.14 -7.57 8.09
N PRO A 191 7.02 -6.74 7.04
CA PRO A 191 7.31 -7.16 5.67
C PRO A 191 8.77 -7.57 5.48
N SER A 192 9.02 -8.48 4.54
CA SER A 192 10.39 -8.79 4.06
C SER A 192 10.98 -7.70 3.15
N THR A 193 10.16 -6.77 2.63
CA THR A 193 10.57 -5.68 1.73
C THR A 193 9.73 -4.43 1.99
N LEU A 194 10.28 -3.23 1.75
CA LEU A 194 9.50 -2.00 1.71
C LEU A 194 8.32 -2.21 0.77
N SER A 195 7.10 -1.96 1.27
CA SER A 195 5.92 -2.06 0.42
C SER A 195 6.05 -1.00 -0.68
N ASN A 196 6.37 -1.43 -1.89
CA ASN A 196 6.30 -0.62 -3.09
C ASN A 196 4.83 -0.40 -3.46
N GLY A 197 4.05 0.20 -2.55
CA GLY A 197 2.61 0.43 -2.70
C GLY A 197 1.75 -0.84 -2.80
N GLU A 198 2.06 -1.91 -2.04
CA GLU A 198 1.18 -3.09 -1.97
C GLU A 198 -0.28 -2.67 -1.71
N HIS A 199 -1.15 -2.96 -2.69
CA HIS A 199 -2.57 -2.63 -2.67
C HIS A 199 -3.32 -3.72 -1.90
N GLY A 200 -4.20 -3.31 -0.98
CA GLY A 200 -5.21 -4.18 -0.37
C GLY A 200 -4.68 -5.22 0.64
N GLY A 201 -5.06 -5.08 1.90
CA GLY A 201 -5.04 -6.14 2.90
C GLY A 201 -3.93 -6.06 3.96
N LYS A 202 -2.66 -5.89 3.56
CA LYS A 202 -1.56 -6.05 4.55
C LYS A 202 -1.59 -5.02 5.68
N TYR A 203 -1.89 -3.77 5.37
CA TYR A 203 -1.98 -2.65 6.32
C TYR A 203 -3.43 -2.21 6.59
N SER A 204 -4.44 -3.00 6.19
CA SER A 204 -5.85 -2.62 6.40
C SER A 204 -6.18 -2.43 7.88
N TYR A 205 -5.45 -3.13 8.76
CA TYR A 205 -5.55 -2.98 10.21
C TYR A 205 -5.37 -1.54 10.70
N LEU A 206 -4.64 -0.69 9.97
CA LEU A 206 -4.47 0.73 10.32
C LEU A 206 -5.75 1.51 10.05
N TRP A 207 -6.44 1.22 8.94
CA TRP A 207 -7.72 1.83 8.62
C TRP A 207 -8.82 1.37 9.59
N ASP A 208 -8.82 0.08 9.92
CA ASP A 208 -9.74 -0.50 10.90
C ASP A 208 -9.57 0.12 12.30
N ALA A 209 -8.35 0.55 12.61
CA ALA A 209 -7.99 1.21 13.87
C ALA A 209 -7.97 2.75 13.80
N LYS A 210 -8.52 3.36 12.74
CA LYS A 210 -8.41 4.81 12.51
C LYS A 210 -8.92 5.64 13.69
N ASP A 211 -10.02 5.22 14.33
CA ASP A 211 -10.65 5.97 15.42
C ASP A 211 -9.74 6.01 16.65
N GLN A 212 -9.01 4.93 16.93
CA GLN A 212 -8.03 4.85 18.01
C GLN A 212 -6.78 5.67 17.67
N ILE A 213 -6.30 5.56 16.44
CA ILE A 213 -5.15 6.32 15.91
C ILE A 213 -5.41 7.83 15.96
N GLU A 214 -6.61 8.29 15.61
CA GLU A 214 -7.00 9.70 15.66
C GLU A 214 -7.13 10.23 17.10
N LYS A 215 -7.61 9.40 18.03
CA LYS A 215 -7.70 9.75 19.46
C LYS A 215 -6.34 9.81 20.16
N ALA A 216 -5.36 9.06 19.67
CA ALA A 216 -4.02 9.05 20.24
C ALA A 216 -3.30 10.39 20.01
N LYS A 217 -2.77 10.98 21.07
CA LYS A 217 -1.93 12.18 21.00
C LYS A 217 -0.53 11.86 20.50
N ARG A 218 0.01 10.71 20.90
CA ARG A 218 1.31 10.18 20.45
C ARG A 218 1.16 8.72 20.07
N ILE A 219 1.89 8.32 19.04
CA ILE A 219 1.91 6.94 18.56
C ILE A 219 3.36 6.46 18.64
N ILE A 220 3.63 5.54 19.56
CA ILE A 220 4.96 5.03 19.84
C ILE A 220 5.14 3.73 19.06
N LEU A 221 6.01 3.74 18.06
CA LEU A 221 6.33 2.58 17.24
C LEU A 221 7.47 1.80 17.90
N ALA A 222 7.09 0.67 18.50
CA ALA A 222 7.93 -0.24 19.27
C ALA A 222 8.13 -1.55 18.49
N THR A 223 8.58 -1.42 17.23
CA THR A 223 8.92 -2.55 16.34
C THR A 223 10.34 -3.05 16.61
N ASP A 224 10.67 -4.23 16.09
CA ASP A 224 11.99 -4.83 16.26
C ASP A 224 13.13 -3.90 15.76
N ALA A 225 14.28 -3.99 16.41
CA ALA A 225 15.49 -3.21 16.10
C ALA A 225 16.25 -3.69 14.85
N ASP A 226 15.67 -4.61 14.08
CA ASP A 226 16.23 -5.17 12.85
C ASP A 226 15.71 -4.46 11.60
N GLU A 227 16.20 -4.88 10.42
CA GLU A 227 15.82 -4.24 9.16
C GLU A 227 14.31 -4.36 8.86
N PRO A 228 13.67 -5.56 8.92
CA PRO A 228 12.23 -5.67 8.76
C PRO A 228 11.42 -4.77 9.71
N GLY A 229 11.76 -4.73 11.01
CA GLY A 229 11.07 -3.89 11.99
C GLY A 229 11.18 -2.40 11.66
N ARG A 230 12.34 -1.94 11.16
CA ARG A 230 12.54 -0.56 10.67
C ARG A 230 11.66 -0.25 9.46
N LEU A 231 11.55 -1.16 8.51
CA LEU A 231 10.69 -0.97 7.33
C LEU A 231 9.22 -0.92 7.72
N LEU A 232 8.80 -1.78 8.67
CA LEU A 232 7.44 -1.78 9.21
C LEU A 232 7.09 -0.45 9.87
N SER A 233 7.96 0.03 10.77
CA SER A 233 7.73 1.28 11.50
C SER A 233 7.74 2.51 10.57
N GLU A 234 8.63 2.56 9.58
CA GLU A 234 8.64 3.64 8.58
C GLU A 234 7.34 3.68 7.76
N GLU A 235 6.83 2.53 7.32
CA GLU A 235 5.58 2.48 6.55
C GLU A 235 4.35 2.82 7.41
N ILE A 236 4.30 2.37 8.67
CA ILE A 236 3.25 2.77 9.62
C ILE A 236 3.29 4.28 9.86
N ALA A 237 4.47 4.84 10.16
CA ALA A 237 4.65 6.26 10.41
C ALA A 237 4.23 7.11 9.20
N ARG A 238 4.60 6.67 7.99
CA ARG A 238 4.18 7.30 6.74
C ARG A 238 2.66 7.31 6.55
N ARG A 239 1.99 6.20 6.83
CA ARG A 239 0.54 6.06 6.64
C ARG A 239 -0.26 6.89 7.63
N ILE A 240 0.15 6.88 8.89
CA ILE A 240 -0.54 7.56 9.99
C ILE A 240 -0.19 9.06 10.05
N GLY A 241 0.97 9.44 9.51
CA GLY A 241 1.53 10.78 9.58
C GLY A 241 2.66 10.85 10.60
N LYS A 242 3.86 11.19 10.12
CA LYS A 242 5.10 11.15 10.90
C LYS A 242 5.10 12.14 12.08
N ALA A 243 4.33 13.23 12.02
CA ALA A 243 4.34 14.28 13.04
C ALA A 243 3.85 13.83 14.43
N ARG A 244 3.03 12.77 14.49
CA ARG A 244 2.52 12.19 15.76
C ARG A 244 3.26 10.93 16.18
N CYS A 245 4.19 10.45 15.35
CA CYS A 245 4.89 9.20 15.59
C CYS A 245 6.13 9.43 16.45
N TRP A 246 6.47 8.43 17.26
CA TRP A 246 7.63 8.37 18.13
C TRP A 246 8.29 7.00 17.95
N ARG A 247 9.60 6.90 18.14
CA ARG A 247 10.37 5.67 17.99
C ARG A 247 11.07 5.30 19.29
N LEU A 248 11.18 4.00 19.55
CA LEU A 248 12.00 3.47 20.63
C LEU A 248 13.40 3.11 20.16
N SER A 249 14.36 3.34 21.05
CA SER A 249 15.73 2.84 20.92
C SER A 249 15.97 1.84 22.03
N TYR A 250 16.29 0.61 21.66
CA TYR A 250 16.61 -0.47 22.59
C TYR A 250 18.12 -0.49 22.90
N PRO A 251 18.53 -1.04 24.06
CA PRO A 251 19.93 -1.35 24.33
C PRO A 251 20.56 -2.25 23.26
N ASP A 252 21.87 -2.14 23.04
CA ASP A 252 22.60 -2.85 21.96
C ASP A 252 22.46 -4.38 22.02
N ASP A 253 22.22 -4.95 23.20
CA ASP A 253 22.04 -6.38 23.40
C ASP A 253 20.58 -6.85 23.26
N CYS A 254 19.64 -5.95 22.93
CA CYS A 254 18.21 -6.23 22.87
C CYS A 254 17.63 -5.95 21.48
N LYS A 255 16.85 -6.92 20.96
CA LYS A 255 16.18 -6.77 19.67
C LYS A 255 14.84 -6.03 19.78
N ASP A 256 14.10 -6.29 20.85
CA ASP A 256 12.69 -5.93 20.98
C ASP A 256 12.33 -5.65 22.45
N ALA A 257 11.06 -5.35 22.73
CA ALA A 257 10.61 -5.01 24.08
C ALA A 257 10.66 -6.23 25.03
N ASN A 258 10.43 -7.44 24.52
CA ASN A 258 10.50 -8.66 25.32
C ASN A 258 11.94 -8.96 25.77
N ASP A 259 12.91 -8.76 24.90
CA ASP A 259 14.33 -8.87 25.22
C ASP A 259 14.75 -7.93 26.35
N VAL A 260 14.32 -6.66 26.30
CA VAL A 260 14.61 -5.69 27.38
C VAL A 260 14.00 -6.15 28.70
N LEU A 261 12.74 -6.60 28.67
CA LEU A 261 12.07 -7.10 29.88
C LEU A 261 12.80 -8.30 30.51
N ILE A 262 13.26 -9.25 29.69
CA ILE A 262 13.94 -10.45 30.16
C ILE A 262 15.35 -10.14 30.70
N LYS A 263 16.12 -9.31 29.98
CA LYS A 263 17.55 -9.07 30.28
C LYS A 263 17.74 -8.00 31.35
N HIS A 264 16.94 -6.93 31.31
CA HIS A 264 17.13 -5.72 32.10
C HIS A 264 15.96 -5.40 33.04
N GLY A 265 14.83 -6.11 32.92
CA GLY A 265 13.69 -6.02 33.84
C GLY A 265 12.71 -4.88 33.55
N GLU A 266 11.67 -4.79 34.37
CA GLU A 266 10.55 -3.85 34.17
C GLU A 266 10.95 -2.37 34.24
N VAL A 267 11.91 -2.02 35.10
CA VAL A 267 12.38 -0.64 35.27
C VAL A 267 13.06 -0.15 34.00
N ALA A 268 13.94 -0.97 33.42
CA ALA A 268 14.63 -0.64 32.18
C ALA A 268 13.64 -0.48 31.00
N LEU A 269 12.60 -1.33 30.92
CA LEU A 269 11.59 -1.17 29.86
C LEU A 269 10.78 0.13 30.02
N LYS A 270 10.49 0.56 31.26
CA LYS A 270 9.86 1.87 31.54
C LYS A 270 10.79 3.02 31.13
N GLU A 271 12.09 2.91 31.39
CA GLU A 271 13.08 3.90 30.98
C GLU A 271 13.17 4.00 29.45
N VAL A 272 13.25 2.86 28.75
CA VAL A 272 13.20 2.81 27.27
C VAL A 272 11.96 3.50 26.73
N LEU A 273 10.78 3.20 27.29
CA LEU A 273 9.53 3.85 26.88
C LEU A 273 9.55 5.37 27.13
N SER A 274 10.08 5.80 28.27
CA SER A 274 10.20 7.24 28.61
C SER A 274 11.20 7.98 27.73
N GLY A 275 12.20 7.25 27.22
CA GLY A 275 13.23 7.73 26.29
C GLY A 275 12.81 7.67 24.83
N ALA A 276 11.53 7.37 24.52
CA ALA A 276 11.01 7.46 23.16
C ALA A 276 11.32 8.83 22.57
N THR A 277 11.79 8.86 21.32
CA THR A 277 12.10 10.10 20.62
C THR A 277 11.06 10.36 19.52
N PRO A 278 10.72 11.63 19.21
CA PRO A 278 9.84 11.93 18.09
C PRO A 278 10.36 11.32 16.80
N TRP A 279 9.45 10.82 15.94
CA TRP A 279 9.82 10.43 14.59
C TRP A 279 10.49 11.61 13.92
N PRO A 280 11.51 11.40 13.08
CA PRO A 280 12.25 12.46 12.43
C PRO A 280 11.38 13.43 11.59
N VAL A 281 10.69 14.38 12.24
CA VAL A 281 9.98 15.54 11.69
C VAL A 281 9.92 16.66 12.75
N THR A 282 10.63 17.75 12.43
CA THR A 282 10.71 19.11 13.03
C THR A 282 11.42 19.36 14.37
N GLY A 283 12.50 20.17 14.27
CA GLY A 283 12.87 21.16 15.28
C GLY A 283 14.38 21.32 15.47
N LEU A 284 14.97 20.37 16.18
CA LEU A 284 16.37 20.29 16.53
C LEU A 284 16.72 18.81 16.58
N ARG A 285 17.83 18.40 15.94
CA ARG A 285 18.31 17.03 15.98
C ARG A 285 19.79 17.00 16.27
N ASP A 286 20.24 15.95 16.94
CA ASP A 286 21.66 15.69 17.06
C ASP A 286 22.20 15.16 15.73
N VAL A 287 23.42 15.57 15.36
CA VAL A 287 24.13 15.04 14.18
C VAL A 287 24.31 13.52 14.31
N ALA A 288 24.45 13.00 15.53
CA ALA A 288 24.56 11.57 15.80
C ALA A 288 23.38 10.76 15.27
N GLU A 289 22.16 11.32 15.28
CA GLU A 289 20.95 10.65 14.77
C GLU A 289 21.01 10.37 13.27
N TYR A 290 21.75 11.19 12.51
CA TYR A 290 21.90 11.05 11.06
C TYR A 290 23.13 10.25 10.67
N ARG A 291 23.97 9.82 11.63
CA ARG A 291 25.27 9.23 11.31
C ARG A 291 25.14 8.04 10.38
N THR A 292 24.22 7.12 10.67
CA THR A 292 24.00 5.92 9.86
C THR A 292 23.49 6.29 8.47
N ASP A 293 22.51 7.18 8.37
CA ASP A 293 21.91 7.59 7.09
C ASP A 293 22.93 8.34 6.22
N VAL A 294 23.72 9.25 6.81
CA VAL A 294 24.77 10.00 6.11
C VAL A 294 25.87 9.06 5.64
N MET A 295 26.29 8.10 6.46
CA MET A 295 27.27 7.09 6.05
C MET A 295 26.71 6.21 4.93
N ALA A 296 25.43 5.83 4.99
CA ALA A 296 24.78 5.07 3.94
C ALA A 296 24.71 5.87 2.62
N ILE A 297 24.34 7.16 2.67
CA ILE A 297 24.34 8.04 1.50
C ILE A 297 25.75 8.21 0.95
N HIS A 298 26.77 8.35 1.81
CA HIS A 298 28.14 8.48 1.35
C HIS A 298 28.66 7.21 0.67
N GLN A 299 28.28 6.03 1.18
CA GLN A 299 28.69 4.74 0.63
C GLN A 299 27.92 4.33 -0.63
N ASN A 300 26.61 4.59 -0.64
CA ASN A 300 25.69 4.06 -1.66
C ASN A 300 25.23 5.13 -2.66
N GLY A 301 25.59 6.39 -2.46
CA GLY A 301 25.05 7.53 -3.19
C GLY A 301 23.71 8.01 -2.63
N VAL A 302 23.21 9.12 -3.18
CA VAL A 302 21.90 9.66 -2.81
C VAL A 302 20.81 8.83 -3.47
N ASP A 303 19.78 8.46 -2.71
CA ASP A 303 18.60 7.79 -3.27
C ASP A 303 17.96 8.69 -4.33
N HIS A 304 17.90 8.20 -5.57
CA HIS A 304 17.37 8.94 -6.69
C HIS A 304 15.86 8.75 -6.78
N GLY A 305 15.17 9.74 -7.34
CA GLY A 305 13.75 9.59 -7.66
C GLY A 305 13.47 8.37 -8.53
N VAL A 306 12.19 8.00 -8.56
CA VAL A 306 11.70 6.88 -9.36
C VAL A 306 11.73 7.26 -10.85
N LYS A 307 12.31 6.36 -11.65
CA LYS A 307 12.39 6.47 -13.11
C LYS A 307 10.99 6.41 -13.73
N THR A 308 10.74 7.31 -14.67
CA THR A 308 9.55 7.41 -15.54
C THR A 308 9.53 6.35 -16.64
N GLY A 309 10.67 5.71 -16.95
CA GLY A 309 10.77 4.68 -17.98
C GLY A 309 11.09 5.21 -19.39
N ILE A 310 11.22 6.53 -19.55
CA ILE A 310 11.75 7.17 -20.76
C ILE A 310 13.13 7.72 -20.41
N ALA A 311 14.19 7.20 -21.03
CA ALA A 311 15.58 7.51 -20.67
C ALA A 311 15.89 9.02 -20.74
N GLU A 312 15.40 9.70 -21.77
CA GLU A 312 15.58 11.14 -21.97
C GLU A 312 14.87 11.96 -20.90
N LEU A 313 13.72 11.48 -20.43
CA LEU A 313 12.98 12.08 -19.34
C LEU A 313 13.67 11.82 -18.00
N ASP A 314 14.13 10.59 -17.75
CA ASP A 314 14.81 10.16 -16.53
C ASP A 314 16.15 10.86 -16.28
N ASN A 315 16.78 11.35 -17.36
CA ASN A 315 17.97 12.17 -17.33
C ASN A 315 17.69 13.64 -16.93
N LEU A 316 16.44 14.09 -17.02
CA LEU A 316 16.02 15.46 -16.72
C LEU A 316 15.18 15.55 -15.44
N TYR A 317 14.35 14.55 -15.19
CA TYR A 317 13.36 14.55 -14.13
C TYR A 317 13.04 13.11 -13.69
N ARG A 318 13.07 12.89 -12.38
CA ARG A 318 12.61 11.66 -11.72
C ARG A 318 11.56 12.01 -10.69
N VAL A 319 10.65 11.07 -10.44
CA VAL A 319 9.54 11.28 -9.50
C VAL A 319 10.00 10.93 -8.10
N CYS A 320 10.20 11.94 -7.25
CA CYS A 320 10.63 11.76 -5.87
C CYS A 320 9.45 11.89 -4.90
N PRO A 321 9.30 10.97 -3.93
CA PRO A 321 8.48 11.22 -2.74
C PRO A 321 8.91 12.50 -2.00
N GLN A 322 8.06 13.05 -1.15
CA GLN A 322 8.34 14.28 -0.37
C GLN A 322 8.56 15.53 -1.24
N THR A 323 8.01 15.56 -2.46
CA THR A 323 8.15 16.70 -3.37
C THR A 323 6.82 17.29 -3.78
N LEU A 324 6.81 18.60 -3.98
CA LEU A 324 5.77 19.31 -4.70
C LEU A 324 6.28 19.68 -6.11
N THR A 325 5.68 19.08 -7.13
CA THR A 325 5.95 19.34 -8.54
C THR A 325 4.84 20.23 -9.13
N ILE A 326 5.21 21.40 -9.64
CA ILE A 326 4.27 22.28 -10.35
C ILE A 326 4.30 21.95 -11.85
N CYS A 327 3.13 21.66 -12.40
CA CYS A 327 2.93 21.32 -13.80
C CYS A 327 2.22 22.48 -14.51
N THR A 328 2.93 23.17 -15.41
CA THR A 328 2.36 24.29 -16.19
C THR A 328 2.46 24.03 -17.70
N GLY A 329 1.88 24.93 -18.49
CA GLY A 329 1.73 24.78 -19.93
C GLY A 329 0.47 25.45 -20.43
N VAL A 330 0.49 25.89 -21.69
CA VAL A 330 -0.67 26.53 -22.32
C VAL A 330 -1.90 25.59 -22.28
N PRO A 331 -3.14 26.11 -22.19
CA PRO A 331 -4.34 25.27 -22.25
C PRO A 331 -4.33 24.34 -23.46
N GLY A 332 -4.72 23.07 -23.25
CA GLY A 332 -4.67 22.04 -24.29
C GLY A 332 -3.28 21.43 -24.56
N SER A 333 -2.23 21.80 -23.80
CA SER A 333 -0.88 21.26 -24.00
C SER A 333 -0.65 19.82 -23.54
N GLY A 334 -1.69 19.13 -23.04
CA GLY A 334 -1.60 17.73 -22.64
C GLY A 334 -1.08 17.46 -21.22
N LYS A 335 -1.10 18.46 -20.32
CA LYS A 335 -0.68 18.32 -18.90
C LYS A 335 -1.37 17.15 -18.19
N SER A 336 -2.70 17.12 -18.23
CA SER A 336 -3.53 16.08 -17.59
C SER A 336 -3.29 14.70 -18.20
N SER A 337 -3.14 14.63 -19.53
CA SER A 337 -2.80 13.39 -20.25
C SER A 337 -1.44 12.85 -19.83
N PHE A 338 -0.44 13.72 -19.69
CA PHE A 338 0.89 13.32 -19.22
C PHE A 338 0.88 12.84 -17.77
N LEU A 339 0.18 13.51 -16.87
CA LEU A 339 0.07 13.06 -15.48
C LEU A 339 -0.66 11.72 -15.37
N SER A 340 -1.70 11.51 -16.19
CA SER A 340 -2.41 10.22 -16.28
C SER A 340 -1.47 9.12 -16.77
N TRP A 341 -0.72 9.37 -17.85
CA TRP A 341 0.28 8.44 -18.36
C TRP A 341 1.37 8.12 -17.34
N LEU A 342 1.96 9.16 -16.75
CA LEU A 342 3.05 9.04 -15.78
C LEU A 342 2.59 8.21 -14.58
N THR A 343 1.43 8.49 -14.01
CA THR A 343 0.95 7.78 -12.82
C THR A 343 0.50 6.35 -13.12
N VAL A 344 -0.10 6.07 -14.28
CA VAL A 344 -0.33 4.68 -14.72
C VAL A 344 0.99 3.93 -14.89
N HIS A 345 2.01 4.57 -15.46
CA HIS A 345 3.33 3.95 -15.62
C HIS A 345 4.02 3.69 -14.27
N LEU A 346 3.97 4.64 -13.33
CA LEU A 346 4.48 4.46 -11.97
C LEU A 346 3.76 3.32 -11.25
N ALA A 347 2.45 3.20 -11.46
CA ALA A 347 1.65 2.11 -10.91
C ALA A 347 2.00 0.75 -11.55
N GLN A 348 2.34 0.69 -12.83
CA GLN A 348 2.76 -0.55 -13.50
C GLN A 348 4.19 -0.99 -13.12
N LYS A 349 5.15 -0.06 -13.09
CA LYS A 349 6.57 -0.37 -12.90
C LYS A 349 7.00 -0.42 -11.45
N HIS A 350 6.40 0.42 -10.62
CA HIS A 350 6.84 0.63 -9.24
C HIS A 350 5.71 0.37 -8.23
N ASN A 351 4.54 -0.07 -8.72
CA ASN A 351 3.36 -0.40 -7.92
C ASN A 351 2.90 0.77 -7.01
N TRP A 352 3.09 2.01 -7.49
CA TRP A 352 2.58 3.20 -6.80
C TRP A 352 1.05 3.30 -6.92
N SER A 353 0.39 3.68 -5.82
CA SER A 353 -1.00 4.16 -5.83
C SER A 353 -1.06 5.69 -5.90
N THR A 354 -2.12 6.19 -6.53
CA THR A 354 -2.30 7.62 -6.78
C THR A 354 -3.69 8.08 -6.35
N ALA A 355 -3.75 9.17 -5.58
CA ALA A 355 -4.97 9.93 -5.37
C ALA A 355 -5.11 11.00 -6.46
N VAL A 356 -6.31 11.18 -7.02
CA VAL A 356 -6.56 12.13 -8.11
C VAL A 356 -7.74 13.01 -7.78
N LEU A 357 -7.50 14.32 -7.67
CA LEU A 357 -8.53 15.36 -7.71
C LEU A 357 -8.48 15.98 -9.10
N SER A 358 -9.41 15.58 -9.97
CA SER A 358 -9.57 16.18 -11.30
C SER A 358 -10.92 16.85 -11.40
N ALA A 359 -10.91 18.17 -11.60
CA ALA A 359 -12.13 18.96 -11.73
C ALA A 359 -12.37 19.46 -13.16
N GLU A 360 -11.35 19.47 -14.01
CA GLU A 360 -11.49 19.83 -15.43
C GLU A 360 -11.95 18.65 -16.31
N THR A 361 -11.49 17.43 -16.01
CA THR A 361 -11.83 16.24 -16.81
C THR A 361 -12.84 15.37 -16.06
N PRO A 362 -13.99 15.02 -16.67
CA PRO A 362 -14.94 14.11 -16.05
C PRO A 362 -14.26 12.79 -15.67
N THR A 363 -14.48 12.33 -14.44
CA THR A 363 -13.83 11.13 -13.88
C THR A 363 -13.96 9.91 -14.78
N THR A 364 -15.13 9.69 -15.39
CA THR A 364 -15.38 8.55 -16.28
C THR A 364 -14.52 8.58 -17.53
N ILE A 365 -14.27 9.77 -18.11
CA ILE A 365 -13.40 9.95 -19.26
C ILE A 365 -11.94 9.74 -18.87
N MET A 366 -11.52 10.30 -17.74
CA MET A 366 -10.17 10.11 -17.21
C MET A 366 -9.87 8.63 -16.95
N LEU A 367 -10.77 7.90 -16.28
CA LEU A 367 -10.60 6.46 -16.04
C LEU A 367 -10.55 5.66 -17.35
N LEU A 368 -11.36 6.02 -18.33
CA LEU A 368 -11.35 5.39 -19.65
C LEU A 368 -10.01 5.64 -20.39
N GLN A 369 -9.45 6.85 -20.31
CA GLN A 369 -8.13 7.18 -20.85
C GLN A 369 -7.03 6.39 -20.14
N MET A 370 -7.05 6.33 -18.81
CA MET A 370 -6.09 5.56 -18.02
C MET A 370 -6.16 4.06 -18.31
N ALA A 371 -7.36 3.52 -18.53
CA ALA A 371 -7.55 2.14 -18.97
C ALA A 371 -6.91 1.90 -20.35
N GLY A 372 -7.07 2.84 -21.28
CA GLY A 372 -6.41 2.82 -22.59
C GLY A 372 -4.89 2.80 -22.49
N ILE A 373 -4.32 3.65 -21.62
CA ILE A 373 -2.88 3.68 -21.33
C ILE A 373 -2.42 2.33 -20.75
N PHE A 374 -3.13 1.80 -19.75
CA PHE A 374 -2.81 0.52 -19.12
C PHE A 374 -2.81 -0.64 -20.11
N LYS A 375 -3.81 -0.68 -21.01
CA LYS A 375 -3.96 -1.71 -22.04
C LYS A 375 -3.15 -1.45 -23.31
N GLN A 376 -2.55 -0.27 -23.45
CA GLN A 376 -1.90 0.18 -24.68
C GLN A 376 -2.82 0.05 -25.90
N ARG A 377 -4.07 0.48 -25.73
CA ARG A 377 -5.12 0.40 -26.74
C ARG A 377 -5.84 1.74 -26.83
N PRO A 378 -6.39 2.08 -28.00
CA PRO A 378 -7.25 3.24 -28.12
C PRO A 378 -8.40 3.18 -27.10
N TYR A 379 -8.71 4.31 -26.48
CA TYR A 379 -9.82 4.39 -25.53
C TYR A 379 -11.16 4.69 -26.25
N LEU A 380 -11.10 5.18 -27.49
CA LEU A 380 -12.23 5.39 -28.40
C LEU A 380 -11.91 4.84 -29.81
N GLY A 381 -12.92 4.79 -30.69
CA GLY A 381 -12.77 4.33 -32.07
C GLY A 381 -13.02 2.83 -32.27
N ASN A 382 -12.82 2.35 -33.50
CA ASN A 382 -13.14 0.95 -33.89
C ASN A 382 -12.14 -0.08 -33.37
N THR A 383 -10.92 0.36 -33.03
CA THR A 383 -9.82 -0.48 -32.53
C THR A 383 -9.68 -0.39 -31.00
N LYS A 384 -10.69 0.18 -30.33
CA LYS A 384 -10.69 0.37 -28.88
C LYS A 384 -10.71 -0.96 -28.11
N MET A 385 -10.43 -0.88 -26.81
CA MET A 385 -10.60 -2.01 -25.89
C MET A 385 -11.99 -2.63 -26.02
N SER A 386 -12.05 -3.95 -25.99
CA SER A 386 -13.29 -4.69 -25.80
C SER A 386 -13.82 -4.51 -24.37
N ASP A 387 -15.12 -4.77 -24.16
CA ASP A 387 -15.73 -4.63 -22.82
C ASP A 387 -15.03 -5.48 -21.74
N PRO A 388 -14.60 -6.73 -22.00
CA PRO A 388 -13.81 -7.50 -21.04
C PRO A 388 -12.44 -6.89 -20.73
N GLU A 389 -11.76 -6.34 -21.73
CA GLU A 389 -10.46 -5.67 -21.52
C GLU A 389 -10.63 -4.41 -20.67
N LEU A 390 -11.70 -3.65 -20.91
CA LEU A 390 -12.04 -2.47 -20.12
C LEU A 390 -12.38 -2.85 -18.68
N ALA A 391 -13.21 -3.89 -18.46
CA ALA A 391 -13.54 -4.36 -17.12
C ALA A 391 -12.26 -4.75 -16.34
N GLN A 392 -11.37 -5.54 -16.95
CA GLN A 392 -10.09 -5.90 -16.34
C GLN A 392 -9.20 -4.69 -16.06
N ALA A 393 -9.20 -3.67 -16.93
CA ALA A 393 -8.46 -2.44 -16.71
C ALA A 393 -9.03 -1.65 -15.53
N LEU A 394 -10.36 -1.54 -15.42
CA LEU A 394 -11.03 -0.86 -14.32
C LEU A 394 -10.79 -1.57 -12.99
N ASP A 395 -10.83 -2.91 -12.95
CA ASP A 395 -10.46 -3.67 -11.75
C ASP A 395 -9.03 -3.36 -11.33
N TRP A 396 -8.08 -3.38 -12.27
CA TRP A 396 -6.68 -3.05 -11.98
C TRP A 396 -6.49 -1.60 -11.50
N LEU A 397 -7.22 -0.65 -12.07
CA LEU A 397 -7.22 0.74 -11.66
C LEU A 397 -7.84 0.90 -10.26
N SER A 398 -8.88 0.14 -9.92
CA SER A 398 -9.59 0.24 -8.65
C SER A 398 -8.69 -0.04 -7.43
N ASP A 399 -7.70 -0.92 -7.59
CA ASP A 399 -6.71 -1.21 -6.55
C ASP A 399 -5.69 -0.08 -6.35
N ARG A 400 -5.44 0.71 -7.40
CA ARG A 400 -4.29 1.62 -7.54
C ARG A 400 -4.65 3.10 -7.45
N PHE A 401 -5.86 3.46 -7.84
CA PHE A 401 -6.28 4.84 -7.97
C PHE A 401 -7.47 5.12 -7.08
N VAL A 402 -7.41 6.26 -6.39
CA VAL A 402 -8.52 6.79 -5.62
C VAL A 402 -8.89 8.16 -6.14
N ILE A 403 -10.16 8.33 -6.47
CA ILE A 403 -10.67 9.60 -6.98
C ILE A 403 -11.18 10.41 -5.80
N LEU A 404 -10.66 11.63 -5.68
CA LEU A 404 -11.17 12.64 -4.76
C LEU A 404 -12.23 13.43 -5.54
N ASP A 405 -13.47 13.41 -5.06
CA ASP A 405 -14.55 14.20 -5.66
C ASP A 405 -14.30 15.72 -5.51
N ASP A 406 -15.04 16.52 -6.27
CA ASP A 406 -14.99 17.97 -6.24
C ASP A 406 -16.04 18.59 -5.29
N SER A 407 -16.62 17.81 -4.38
CA SER A 407 -17.70 18.29 -3.50
C SER A 407 -17.23 19.35 -2.50
N ASP A 408 -16.00 19.23 -2.01
CA ASP A 408 -15.33 20.25 -1.19
C ASP A 408 -13.88 20.39 -1.63
N THR A 409 -13.57 21.55 -2.19
CA THR A 409 -12.27 21.83 -2.79
C THR A 409 -11.38 22.67 -1.90
N SER A 410 -11.76 22.92 -0.64
CA SER A 410 -10.89 23.57 0.33
C SER A 410 -9.59 22.77 0.53
N VAL A 411 -8.47 23.46 0.72
CA VAL A 411 -7.17 22.79 0.86
C VAL A 411 -7.11 21.91 2.10
N SER A 412 -7.80 22.29 3.17
CA SER A 412 -7.98 21.41 4.34
C SER A 412 -8.67 20.10 3.97
N SER A 413 -9.79 20.15 3.24
CA SER A 413 -10.52 18.96 2.82
C SER A 413 -9.69 18.09 1.87
N VAL A 414 -8.97 18.69 0.92
CA VAL A 414 -8.08 17.95 0.01
C VAL A 414 -6.94 17.27 0.78
N VAL A 415 -6.35 17.96 1.76
CA VAL A 415 -5.32 17.38 2.63
C VAL A 415 -5.88 16.21 3.44
N GLU A 416 -7.03 16.37 4.09
CA GLU A 416 -7.67 15.32 4.90
C GLU A 416 -8.03 14.10 4.06
N ARG A 417 -8.63 14.30 2.88
CA ARG A 417 -8.99 13.20 1.98
C ARG A 417 -7.76 12.50 1.40
N ALA A 418 -6.69 13.24 1.11
CA ALA A 418 -5.40 12.65 0.72
C ALA A 418 -4.76 11.85 1.87
N GLN A 419 -4.84 12.32 3.12
CA GLN A 419 -4.38 11.58 4.29
C GLN A 419 -5.18 10.28 4.48
N ALA A 420 -6.50 10.33 4.33
CA ALA A 420 -7.35 9.15 4.37
C ALA A 420 -6.99 8.16 3.25
N ALA A 421 -6.72 8.64 2.04
CA ALA A 421 -6.24 7.82 0.93
C ALA A 421 -4.88 7.18 1.20
N VAL A 422 -3.94 7.90 1.81
CA VAL A 422 -2.64 7.37 2.25
C VAL A 422 -2.82 6.28 3.31
N LEU A 423 -3.63 6.55 4.34
CA LEU A 423 -3.90 5.59 5.43
C LEU A 423 -4.53 4.30 4.88
N ARG A 424 -5.54 4.44 4.03
CA ARG A 424 -6.35 3.32 3.51
C ARG A 424 -5.65 2.52 2.43
N MET A 425 -5.10 3.19 1.42
CA MET A 425 -4.58 2.57 0.18
C MET A 425 -3.07 2.67 0.03
N GLY A 426 -2.38 3.33 0.98
CA GLY A 426 -0.93 3.48 0.92
C GLY A 426 -0.45 4.40 -0.19
N VAL A 427 -1.32 5.31 -0.67
CA VAL A 427 -1.04 6.26 -1.77
C VAL A 427 0.37 6.84 -1.68
N ARG A 428 1.06 6.88 -2.82
CA ARG A 428 2.42 7.43 -2.98
C ARG A 428 2.47 8.68 -3.83
N SER A 429 1.40 9.02 -4.55
CA SER A 429 1.29 10.29 -5.25
C SER A 429 -0.11 10.90 -5.22
N LEU A 430 -0.17 12.24 -5.30
CA LEU A 430 -1.41 13.01 -5.39
C LEU A 430 -1.36 13.90 -6.63
N ILE A 431 -2.40 13.84 -7.46
CA ILE A 431 -2.64 14.80 -8.54
C ILE A 431 -3.74 15.76 -8.11
N VAL A 432 -3.49 17.06 -8.27
CA VAL A 432 -4.49 18.13 -8.17
C VAL A 432 -4.54 18.88 -9.49
N ASP A 433 -5.66 18.78 -10.19
CA ASP A 433 -5.84 19.36 -11.52
C ASP A 433 -7.24 20.00 -11.72
N PRO A 434 -7.35 21.35 -11.78
CA PRO A 434 -6.32 22.39 -11.67
C PRO A 434 -6.23 23.02 -10.27
N PHE A 435 -5.15 23.74 -10.00
CA PHE A 435 -4.95 24.54 -8.78
C PHE A 435 -6.10 25.49 -8.48
N ASN A 436 -6.70 26.10 -9.51
CA ASN A 436 -7.76 27.10 -9.35
C ASN A 436 -9.03 26.55 -8.68
N PHE A 437 -9.18 25.22 -8.60
CA PHE A 437 -10.27 24.62 -7.84
C PHE A 437 -10.03 24.64 -6.32
N LEU A 438 -8.77 24.69 -5.88
CA LEU A 438 -8.41 24.72 -4.45
C LEU A 438 -8.80 26.02 -3.73
N THR A 439 -9.19 27.05 -4.45
CA THR A 439 -9.45 28.39 -3.93
C THR A 439 -10.92 28.62 -3.57
N GLY A 440 -11.66 27.56 -3.22
CA GLY A 440 -13.08 27.62 -2.84
C GLY A 440 -13.36 28.75 -1.85
N THR A 441 -14.13 29.76 -2.29
CA THR A 441 -14.66 30.90 -1.51
C THR A 441 -13.64 31.84 -0.85
N THR A 442 -12.75 32.48 -1.64
CA THR A 442 -12.36 33.86 -1.27
C THR A 442 -13.31 34.82 -1.96
N SER A 443 -14.16 35.48 -1.16
CA SER A 443 -14.99 36.59 -1.61
C SER A 443 -14.16 37.57 -2.45
N LYS A 444 -14.65 37.88 -3.64
CA LYS A 444 -14.03 38.82 -4.59
C LYS A 444 -13.70 40.14 -3.87
N GLY A 445 -12.43 40.39 -3.56
CA GLY A 445 -12.00 41.69 -3.03
C GLY A 445 -10.71 41.74 -2.21
N ASP A 446 -10.22 40.62 -1.69
CA ASP A 446 -9.12 40.68 -0.71
C ASP A 446 -7.72 40.60 -1.33
N GLU A 447 -6.87 41.59 -1.01
CA GLU A 447 -5.41 41.58 -1.22
C GLU A 447 -4.70 40.37 -0.58
N ASN A 448 -5.42 39.55 0.20
CA ASN A 448 -4.98 38.29 0.81
C ASN A 448 -4.86 37.09 -0.15
N GLN A 449 -5.18 37.21 -1.45
CA GLN A 449 -5.08 36.07 -2.38
C GLN A 449 -3.65 35.52 -2.54
N MET A 450 -2.61 36.36 -2.56
CA MET A 450 -1.22 35.88 -2.69
C MET A 450 -0.74 35.18 -1.42
N GLY A 451 -1.06 35.73 -0.23
CA GLY A 451 -0.81 35.08 1.06
C GLY A 451 -1.55 33.75 1.18
N SER A 452 -2.75 33.66 0.58
CA SER A 452 -3.52 32.41 0.49
C SER A 452 -2.81 31.37 -0.39
N ILE A 453 -2.33 31.71 -1.60
CA ILE A 453 -1.64 30.76 -2.50
C ILE A 453 -0.40 30.15 -1.83
N LYS A 454 0.45 30.98 -1.22
CA LYS A 454 1.65 30.48 -0.53
C LYS A 454 1.29 29.49 0.58
N ASN A 455 0.29 29.79 1.38
CA ASN A 455 -0.17 28.91 2.47
C ASN A 455 -0.71 27.58 1.94
N ILE A 456 -1.41 27.60 0.79
CA ILE A 456 -1.87 26.39 0.11
C ILE A 456 -0.67 25.53 -0.32
N LEU A 457 0.30 26.13 -1.03
CA LEU A 457 1.49 25.43 -1.51
C LEU A 457 2.32 24.86 -0.36
N VAL A 458 2.48 25.61 0.74
CA VAL A 458 3.17 25.16 1.95
C VAL A 458 2.41 24.01 2.63
N SER A 459 1.07 24.06 2.67
CA SER A 459 0.25 22.99 3.25
C SER A 459 0.38 21.69 2.45
N LEU A 460 0.31 21.77 1.12
CA LEU A 460 0.54 20.61 0.25
C LEU A 460 1.98 20.08 0.40
N LYS A 461 2.98 20.97 0.48
CA LYS A 461 4.36 20.55 0.71
C LYS A 461 4.54 19.85 2.07
N LYS A 462 3.88 20.34 3.12
CA LYS A 462 3.88 19.68 4.43
C LYS A 462 3.28 18.28 4.33
N LEU A 463 2.13 18.12 3.67
CA LEU A 463 1.52 16.82 3.39
C LEU A 463 2.49 15.89 2.64
N ALA A 464 3.16 16.39 1.60
CA ALA A 464 4.12 15.61 0.80
C ALA A 464 5.25 15.04 1.68
N VAL A 465 5.83 15.88 2.54
CA VAL A 465 6.93 15.49 3.43
C VAL A 465 6.43 14.54 4.52
N GLU A 466 5.35 14.90 5.22
CA GLU A 466 4.82 14.18 6.37
C GLU A 466 4.38 12.75 6.03
N HIS A 467 3.76 12.57 4.86
CA HIS A 467 3.28 11.27 4.38
C HIS A 467 4.17 10.65 3.28
N SER A 468 5.32 11.28 3.00
CA SER A 468 6.28 10.82 1.99
C SER A 468 5.63 10.44 0.66
N ILE A 469 4.85 11.37 0.10
CA ILE A 469 4.17 11.25 -1.20
C ILE A 469 4.70 12.28 -2.20
N ALA A 470 4.58 12.01 -3.50
CA ALA A 470 4.86 12.97 -4.57
C ALA A 470 3.56 13.71 -4.95
N ILE A 471 3.54 15.04 -4.87
CA ILE A 471 2.38 15.84 -5.23
C ILE A 471 2.61 16.54 -6.57
N PHE A 472 1.69 16.35 -7.51
CA PHE A 472 1.62 17.04 -8.78
C PHE A 472 0.47 18.05 -8.75
N LEU A 473 0.80 19.32 -8.91
CA LEU A 473 -0.18 20.40 -8.93
C LEU A 473 -0.17 21.07 -10.30
N VAL A 474 -1.29 20.96 -11.02
CA VAL A 474 -1.45 21.62 -12.32
C VAL A 474 -1.84 23.07 -12.10
N ALA A 475 -1.08 24.00 -12.67
CA ALA A 475 -1.38 25.43 -12.58
C ALA A 475 -1.23 26.07 -13.96
N HIS A 476 -2.24 26.84 -14.38
CA HIS A 476 -2.24 27.45 -15.71
C HIS A 476 -1.46 28.78 -15.69
N PRO A 477 -0.69 29.08 -16.76
CA PRO A 477 0.03 30.33 -16.88
C PRO A 477 -0.91 31.50 -17.13
N ILE A 478 -0.41 32.73 -16.93
CA ILE A 478 -1.04 33.93 -17.49
C ILE A 478 -1.12 33.82 -19.01
N LYS A 479 -1.98 34.64 -19.64
CA LYS A 479 -2.09 34.66 -21.10
C LYS A 479 -0.74 35.00 -21.74
N MET A 480 -0.12 34.01 -22.36
CA MET A 480 1.19 34.14 -23.02
C MET A 480 1.02 34.78 -24.39
N PHE A 481 1.79 35.85 -24.66
CA PHE A 481 1.83 36.48 -25.97
C PHE A 481 2.88 35.81 -26.85
N ARG A 482 2.60 35.72 -28.15
CA ARG A 482 3.59 35.26 -29.14
C ARG A 482 4.73 36.26 -29.20
N GLN A 483 5.95 35.76 -29.22
CA GLN A 483 7.14 36.57 -29.46
C GLN A 483 7.17 37.02 -30.93
N GLN A 484 8.10 37.94 -31.24
CA GLN A 484 8.26 38.48 -32.61
C GLN A 484 8.58 37.39 -33.64
N ASP A 485 9.10 36.24 -33.22
CA ASP A 485 9.37 35.06 -34.04
C ASP A 485 8.13 34.17 -34.29
N GLY A 486 6.96 34.57 -33.77
CA GLY A 486 5.71 33.83 -33.88
C GLY A 486 5.55 32.67 -32.90
N LYS A 487 6.56 32.34 -32.10
CA LYS A 487 6.51 31.25 -31.11
C LYS A 487 5.94 31.75 -29.78
N THR A 488 5.18 30.89 -29.12
CA THR A 488 4.75 31.14 -27.74
C THR A 488 5.88 30.71 -26.81
N PRO A 489 6.34 31.57 -25.88
CA PRO A 489 7.36 31.20 -24.91
C PRO A 489 6.89 30.03 -24.05
N ILE A 490 7.83 29.16 -23.68
CA ILE A 490 7.57 28.03 -22.78
C ILE A 490 7.36 28.61 -21.37
N PRO A 491 6.17 28.49 -20.77
CA PRO A 491 5.92 29.03 -19.44
C PRO A 491 6.75 28.29 -18.39
N THR A 492 7.10 29.01 -17.33
CA THR A 492 7.79 28.52 -16.14
C THR A 492 6.92 28.77 -14.90
N GLY A 493 7.41 28.40 -13.72
CA GLY A 493 6.72 28.71 -12.45
C GLY A 493 6.47 30.20 -12.20
N TYR A 494 7.29 31.10 -12.80
CA TYR A 494 7.08 32.55 -12.68
C TYR A 494 5.94 33.05 -13.58
N ASP A 495 5.61 32.31 -14.62
CA ASP A 495 4.54 32.64 -15.56
C ASP A 495 3.18 32.09 -15.10
N VAL A 496 3.15 31.33 -14.01
CA VAL A 496 1.90 30.84 -13.40
C VAL A 496 1.09 32.03 -12.87
N ALA A 497 -0.21 32.03 -13.16
CA ALA A 497 -1.07 33.12 -12.77
C ALA A 497 -1.08 33.33 -11.23
N HIS A 498 -1.26 34.59 -10.83
CA HIS A 498 -1.54 35.04 -9.46
C HIS A 498 -0.36 35.03 -8.45
N SER A 499 0.71 34.24 -8.58
CA SER A 499 1.84 34.31 -7.64
C SER A 499 3.16 33.75 -8.18
N SER A 500 4.29 34.35 -7.80
CA SER A 500 5.62 33.77 -8.01
C SER A 500 5.95 32.62 -7.05
N ASP A 501 5.11 32.39 -6.02
CA ASP A 501 5.31 31.31 -5.04
C ASP A 501 5.26 29.92 -5.67
N PHE A 502 4.60 29.75 -6.82
CA PHE A 502 4.66 28.52 -7.60
C PHE A 502 6.10 28.16 -7.97
N PHE A 503 6.93 29.14 -8.34
CA PHE A 503 8.35 28.89 -8.53
C PHE A 503 9.07 28.71 -7.20
N ASN A 504 8.84 29.58 -6.21
CA ASN A 504 9.64 29.62 -4.99
C ASN A 504 9.46 28.37 -4.10
N VAL A 505 8.23 27.90 -3.94
CA VAL A 505 7.86 26.79 -3.03
C VAL A 505 8.15 25.43 -3.65
N ALA A 506 7.93 25.27 -4.96
CA ALA A 506 8.10 24.01 -5.67
C ALA A 506 9.46 23.37 -5.45
N ASP A 507 9.49 22.04 -5.44
CA ASP A 507 10.71 21.24 -5.46
C ASP A 507 11.12 20.90 -6.89
N ALA A 508 10.13 20.66 -7.75
CA ALA A 508 10.32 20.51 -9.18
C ALA A 508 9.31 21.33 -9.97
N GLY A 509 9.67 21.69 -11.18
CA GLY A 509 8.85 22.48 -12.07
C GLY A 509 8.91 21.92 -13.48
N ILE A 510 7.76 21.52 -14.00
CA ILE A 510 7.66 20.92 -15.34
C ILE A 510 6.68 21.71 -16.21
N THR A 511 6.99 21.78 -17.49
CA THR A 511 6.13 22.38 -18.51
C THR A 511 5.96 21.43 -19.67
N LEU A 512 4.70 21.22 -20.06
CA LEU A 512 4.38 20.58 -21.33
C LEU A 512 3.89 21.56 -22.37
N SER A 513 4.44 21.41 -23.56
CA SER A 513 3.99 22.06 -24.79
C SER A 513 3.81 21.02 -25.88
N ARG A 514 2.83 21.22 -26.77
CA ARG A 514 2.54 20.32 -27.88
C ARG A 514 2.59 21.05 -29.19
N ASP A 515 3.17 20.40 -30.19
CA ASP A 515 3.12 20.81 -31.59
C ASP A 515 2.79 19.57 -32.45
N GLY A 516 1.50 19.42 -32.79
CA GLY A 516 0.99 18.21 -33.45
C GLY A 516 1.15 16.94 -32.62
N MET A 517 1.92 15.98 -33.17
CA MET A 517 2.25 14.68 -32.56
C MET A 517 3.47 14.72 -31.64
N ASN A 518 4.25 15.81 -31.66
CA ASN A 518 5.42 15.96 -30.81
C ASN A 518 5.02 16.71 -29.54
N ALA A 519 5.44 16.18 -28.40
CA ALA A 519 5.35 16.85 -27.10
C ALA A 519 6.75 17.27 -26.67
N LYS A 520 6.88 18.49 -26.19
CA LYS A 520 8.11 18.99 -25.59
C LYS A 520 7.93 19.10 -24.09
N PHE A 521 8.77 18.37 -23.37
CA PHE A 521 8.89 18.40 -21.92
C PHE A 521 10.02 19.34 -21.51
N THR A 522 9.73 20.26 -20.60
CA THR A 522 10.73 21.17 -20.03
C THR A 522 10.72 21.03 -18.51
N CYS A 523 11.84 20.62 -17.92
CA CYS A 523 12.11 20.80 -16.50
C CYS A 523 12.68 22.21 -16.32
N TRP A 524 11.90 23.14 -15.76
CA TRP A 524 12.37 24.51 -15.50
C TRP A 524 12.91 24.68 -14.08
N LYS A 525 12.70 23.70 -13.19
CA LYS A 525 13.28 23.68 -11.85
C LYS A 525 13.47 22.25 -11.35
N ALA A 526 14.62 22.00 -10.76
CA ALA A 526 14.87 20.88 -9.86
C ALA A 526 15.65 21.44 -8.66
N ARG A 527 15.03 21.43 -7.47
CA ARG A 527 15.62 21.99 -6.25
C ARG A 527 16.84 21.17 -5.80
N PHE A 528 16.79 19.86 -6.03
CA PHE A 528 17.83 18.93 -5.61
C PHE A 528 18.34 18.10 -6.80
N PRO A 529 19.63 17.77 -6.86
CA PRO A 529 20.21 17.01 -7.97
C PRO A 529 19.57 15.63 -8.18
N TRP A 530 19.11 14.98 -7.11
CA TRP A 530 18.48 13.65 -7.20
C TRP A 530 17.06 13.68 -7.78
N ILE A 531 16.41 14.85 -7.85
CA ILE A 531 15.16 15.05 -8.57
C ILE A 531 15.42 15.15 -10.08
N GLY A 532 16.51 15.81 -10.48
CA GLY A 532 16.84 16.05 -11.87
C GLY A 532 17.57 17.37 -12.08
N LYS A 533 17.48 17.91 -13.29
CA LYS A 533 18.15 19.15 -13.69
C LYS A 533 17.29 19.97 -14.65
N PRO A 534 17.41 21.32 -14.63
CA PRO A 534 16.76 22.13 -15.64
C PRO A 534 17.20 21.75 -17.06
N GLY A 535 16.26 21.68 -17.98
CA GLY A 535 16.51 21.24 -19.35
C GLY A 535 15.20 20.95 -20.09
N ASN A 536 15.31 20.54 -21.34
CA ASN A 536 14.16 20.15 -22.15
C ASN A 536 14.49 18.95 -23.03
N THR A 537 13.46 18.15 -23.32
CA THR A 537 13.53 16.99 -24.22
C THR A 537 12.24 16.90 -25.05
N GLU A 538 12.32 16.19 -26.16
CA GLU A 538 11.18 15.84 -26.99
C GLU A 538 10.67 14.45 -26.65
N LEU A 539 9.35 14.30 -26.66
CA LEU A 539 8.62 13.07 -26.41
C LEU A 539 7.67 12.83 -27.59
N SER A 540 7.48 11.57 -27.95
CA SER A 540 6.38 11.17 -28.82
C SER A 540 5.07 11.13 -28.00
N PHE A 541 3.95 11.47 -28.62
CA PHE A 541 2.63 11.35 -28.02
C PHE A 541 1.63 10.74 -28.99
N ASP A 542 1.04 9.61 -28.58
CA ASP A 542 -0.07 8.97 -29.29
C ASP A 542 -1.41 9.45 -28.72
N ALA A 543 -2.21 10.13 -29.55
CA ALA A 543 -3.48 10.71 -29.14
C ALA A 543 -4.61 9.67 -28.97
N ASP A 544 -4.49 8.52 -29.62
CA ASP A 544 -5.50 7.47 -29.57
C ASP A 544 -5.35 6.66 -28.29
N THR A 545 -4.10 6.36 -27.89
CA THR A 545 -3.80 5.58 -26.68
C THR A 545 -3.50 6.45 -25.46
N GLY A 546 -3.10 7.72 -25.65
CA GLY A 546 -2.68 8.63 -24.59
C GLY A 546 -1.26 8.39 -24.08
N ILE A 547 -0.46 7.58 -24.78
CA ILE A 547 0.88 7.16 -24.34
C ILE A 547 1.95 8.17 -24.76
N PHE A 548 2.89 8.43 -23.86
CA PHE A 548 4.13 9.12 -24.16
C PHE A 548 5.29 8.12 -24.30
N GLY A 549 6.22 8.41 -25.21
CA GLY A 549 7.40 7.59 -25.45
C GLY A 549 8.63 8.40 -25.84
N SER A 550 9.74 7.71 -26.06
CA SER A 550 10.94 8.32 -26.63
C SER A 550 10.65 8.86 -28.03
N ALA A 551 11.17 10.05 -28.34
CA ALA A 551 11.09 10.62 -29.68
C ALA A 551 12.01 9.90 -30.69
N LEU A 552 13.04 9.20 -30.21
CA LEU A 552 14.00 8.45 -31.04
C LEU A 552 13.48 7.06 -31.47
N GLY A 553 12.38 6.58 -30.87
CA GLY A 553 11.84 5.23 -31.03
C GLY A 553 11.02 4.95 -32.30
N ALA A 554 11.01 5.83 -33.31
CA ALA A 554 10.38 5.51 -34.60
C ALA A 554 11.18 4.46 -35.41
N TRP A 555 12.37 4.05 -34.96
CA TRP A 555 13.19 3.02 -35.59
C TRP A 555 13.94 2.17 -34.57
N GLY A 556 13.43 0.95 -34.31
CA GLY A 556 14.22 -0.23 -33.94
C GLY A 556 14.60 -0.40 -32.46
N ASP A 557 14.28 -1.60 -31.94
CA ASP A 557 14.91 -2.24 -30.77
C ASP A 557 16.43 -1.97 -30.71
N MET A 558 16.91 -1.41 -29.60
CA MET A 558 18.25 -1.67 -29.08
C MET A 558 18.20 -1.71 -27.55
N GLY A 559 18.86 -2.72 -27.01
CA GLY A 559 18.69 -3.21 -25.65
C GLY A 559 19.25 -2.30 -24.56
N ASP A 560 18.92 -2.71 -23.34
CA ASP A 560 19.39 -2.12 -22.09
C ASP A 560 20.91 -1.91 -22.12
N ALA A 561 21.33 -0.67 -22.35
CA ALA A 561 22.67 -0.21 -22.05
C ALA A 561 22.64 0.35 -20.63
N ASP A 562 23.17 -0.44 -19.69
CA ASP A 562 23.68 0.07 -18.42
C ASP A 562 24.75 1.12 -18.74
N ASP A 563 24.52 2.37 -18.36
CA ASP A 563 25.57 3.39 -18.35
C ASP A 563 25.55 4.20 -17.04
N ASP A 564 26.61 3.91 -16.28
CA ASP A 564 27.33 4.66 -15.27
C ASP A 564 26.83 6.07 -14.90
N TRP A 565 26.26 6.16 -13.69
CA TRP A 565 26.18 7.40 -12.90
C TRP A 565 26.95 7.30 -11.58
N ALA A 566 27.91 6.39 -11.47
CA ALA A 566 28.86 6.37 -10.37
C ALA A 566 30.00 7.36 -10.63
N ASN A 567 29.72 8.65 -10.46
CA ASN A 567 30.69 9.71 -10.15
C ASN A 567 29.93 11.04 -10.10
N PHE A 568 29.41 11.43 -8.94
CA PHE A 568 29.47 12.78 -8.36
C PHE A 568 28.76 12.84 -7.01
#